data_AF-A0A6G0UZD3-F1
#
_entry.id   AF-A0A6G0UZD3-F1
#
_cell.length_a   1.000
_cell.length_b   1.000
_cell.length_c   1.000
_cell.angle_alpha   90.00
_cell.angle_beta   90.00
_cell.angle_gamma   90.00
#
_symmetry.space_group_name_H-M   'P 1'
#
loop_
_entity.id
_entity.type
_entity.pdbx_description
1 polymer ?
#
loop_
_entity_poly.entity_id
_entity_poly.type
_entity_poly.pdbx_seq_one_letter_code
_entity_poly.pdbx_strand_id
1 'polypeptide(L)'
;MSSDEENEAEASRIFTQRSNLEFNHEFLGRKSVKKIENDKKIRDMTLELNKAREEVDEYRQKAEEYGSRLKEINKKEHESELAIKLLKEELGRLRDVEKNYDGLKEDYGKIMREKKENEILRKKIAELDEQIKDLKNRNTIELDKSMKAPEPRVLTPTEEQTLTEPSVLLCHLKNNPFSLAVKEFQENEAKKRKLDSVGSEVDCQKLLEAAEEIQKLKQEITKLMEQRERAATFTAESARRYREIVRFITGYDIKMRNEEYIEVSSVYDPSNQFSFQRIGKEMNVLDNEYARNWIHLMQTYLPGSLPSFMSATTIELYMKQAKNPQKKK
;
A
#
# COMPACT_ATOMS: atom_id res chain seq x y z
N MET A 1 69.10 5.69 -15.21
CA MET A 1 69.73 7.00 -14.89
C MET A 1 70.51 6.77 -13.63
N SER A 2 71.83 6.93 -13.70
CA SER A 2 72.71 6.59 -12.58
C SER A 2 72.61 7.65 -11.49
N SER A 3 72.89 7.27 -10.24
CA SER A 3 72.96 8.19 -9.10
C SER A 3 73.90 9.38 -9.32
N ASP A 4 74.84 9.26 -10.25
CA ASP A 4 75.83 10.29 -10.55
C ASP A 4 75.23 11.42 -11.43
N GLU A 5 74.26 11.12 -12.28
CA GLU A 5 73.56 12.13 -13.10
C GLU A 5 72.65 13.04 -12.25
N GLU A 6 72.00 12.49 -11.21
CA GLU A 6 71.20 13.29 -10.26
C GLU A 6 72.09 14.18 -9.39
N ASN A 7 73.24 13.66 -8.95
CA ASN A 7 74.21 14.43 -8.15
C ASN A 7 74.83 15.58 -8.95
N GLU A 8 75.14 15.36 -10.24
CA GLU A 8 75.69 16.40 -11.11
C GLU A 8 74.65 17.49 -11.46
N ALA A 9 73.38 17.09 -11.65
CA ALA A 9 72.28 18.02 -11.84
C ALA A 9 71.99 18.87 -10.58
N GLU A 10 72.09 18.27 -9.39
CA GLU A 10 71.92 18.99 -8.13
C GLU A 10 73.09 19.94 -7.84
N ALA A 11 74.33 19.51 -8.08
CA ALA A 11 75.52 20.36 -7.96
C ALA A 11 75.44 21.58 -8.92
N SER A 12 74.99 21.37 -10.15
CA SER A 12 74.80 22.44 -11.14
C SER A 12 73.70 23.43 -10.72
N ARG A 13 72.59 22.96 -10.13
CA ARG A 13 71.55 23.83 -9.57
C ARG A 13 72.07 24.68 -8.41
N ILE A 14 72.83 24.07 -7.49
CA ILE A 14 73.39 24.77 -6.33
C ILE A 14 74.39 25.84 -6.77
N PHE A 15 75.25 25.54 -7.75
CA PHE A 15 76.21 26.50 -8.29
C PHE A 15 75.50 27.69 -8.96
N THR A 16 74.45 27.41 -9.74
CA THR A 16 73.67 28.45 -10.42
C THR A 16 72.89 29.31 -9.42
N GLN A 17 72.33 28.71 -8.36
CA GLN A 17 71.69 29.46 -7.27
C GLN A 17 72.68 30.37 -6.54
N ARG A 18 73.88 29.88 -6.21
CA ARG A 18 74.92 30.69 -5.57
C ARG A 18 75.40 31.84 -6.45
N SER A 19 75.71 31.57 -7.71
CA SER A 19 76.15 32.59 -8.66
C SER A 19 75.09 33.67 -8.87
N ASN A 20 73.81 33.30 -8.95
CA ASN A 20 72.72 34.27 -9.04
C ASN A 20 72.56 35.10 -7.76
N LEU A 21 72.76 34.51 -6.58
CA LEU A 21 72.72 35.24 -5.30
C LEU A 21 73.86 36.25 -5.18
N GLU A 22 75.08 35.87 -5.58
CA GLU A 22 76.25 36.74 -5.59
C GLU A 22 76.07 37.89 -6.59
N PHE A 23 75.63 37.59 -7.82
CA PHE A 23 75.33 38.60 -8.83
C PHE A 23 74.27 39.60 -8.37
N ASN A 24 73.19 39.11 -7.76
CA ASN A 24 72.13 39.95 -7.23
C ASN A 24 72.63 40.86 -6.09
N HIS A 25 73.63 40.43 -5.32
CA HIS A 25 74.12 41.19 -4.17
C HIS A 25 75.24 42.18 -4.54
N GLU A 26 75.98 41.93 -5.63
CA GLU A 26 77.03 42.82 -6.16
C GLU A 26 76.51 43.88 -7.13
N PHE A 27 75.57 43.55 -8.03
CA PHE A 27 75.13 44.46 -9.11
C PHE A 27 73.82 45.18 -8.82
N LEU A 28 72.92 44.57 -8.06
CA LEU A 28 71.68 45.20 -7.62
C LEU A 28 71.83 45.54 -6.14
N GLY A 29 71.90 46.84 -5.80
CA GLY A 29 72.00 47.24 -4.40
C GLY A 29 70.93 46.55 -3.52
N ARG A 30 71.21 46.32 -2.22
CA ARG A 30 70.31 45.57 -1.31
C ARG A 30 68.84 46.03 -1.31
N LYS A 31 68.57 47.29 -1.67
CA LYS A 31 67.21 47.84 -1.82
C LYS A 31 66.47 47.30 -3.06
N SER A 32 67.16 47.11 -4.18
CA SER A 32 66.60 46.53 -5.41
C SER A 32 66.28 45.05 -5.25
N VAL A 33 67.14 44.28 -4.57
CA VAL A 33 66.89 42.85 -4.29
C VAL A 33 65.62 42.67 -3.44
N LYS A 34 65.49 43.43 -2.35
CA LYS A 34 64.27 43.42 -1.51
C LYS A 34 63.01 43.81 -2.28
N LYS A 35 63.12 44.75 -3.22
CA LYS A 35 61.99 45.15 -4.08
C LYS A 35 61.57 43.99 -5.00
N ILE A 36 62.52 43.31 -5.62
CA ILE A 36 62.25 42.15 -6.49
C ILE A 36 61.62 40.99 -5.71
N GLU A 37 62.11 40.70 -4.50
CA GLU A 37 61.53 39.69 -3.62
C GLU A 37 60.10 40.03 -3.20
N ASN A 38 59.84 41.29 -2.84
CA ASN A 38 58.49 41.75 -2.53
C ASN A 38 57.56 41.68 -3.75
N ASP A 39 58.03 42.10 -4.93
CA ASP A 39 57.26 42.03 -6.18
C ASP A 39 56.97 40.57 -6.61
N LYS A 40 57.86 39.63 -6.28
CA LYS A 40 57.62 38.20 -6.46
C LYS A 40 56.56 37.70 -5.49
N LYS A 41 56.67 38.05 -4.20
CA LYS A 41 55.70 37.67 -3.17
C LYS A 41 54.30 38.21 -3.46
N ILE A 42 54.19 39.44 -3.96
CA ILE A 42 52.91 40.03 -4.38
C ILE A 42 52.32 39.26 -5.56
N ARG A 43 53.13 38.87 -6.55
CA ARG A 43 52.68 38.06 -7.69
C ARG A 43 52.18 36.68 -7.24
N ASP A 44 52.93 36.00 -6.39
CA ASP A 44 52.56 34.68 -5.86
C ASP A 44 51.23 34.76 -5.07
N MET A 45 51.10 35.77 -4.20
CA MET A 45 49.85 36.02 -3.46
C MET A 45 48.66 36.37 -4.38
N THR A 46 48.90 37.11 -5.46
CA THR A 46 47.86 37.43 -6.45
C THR A 46 47.41 36.18 -7.18
N LEU A 47 48.33 35.27 -7.50
CA LEU A 47 48.00 33.99 -8.12
C LEU A 47 47.17 33.10 -7.18
N GLU A 48 47.54 33.03 -5.91
CA GLU A 48 46.77 32.30 -4.89
C GLU A 48 45.36 32.89 -4.69
N LEU A 49 45.25 34.22 -4.65
CA LEU A 49 43.96 34.91 -4.57
C LEU A 49 43.06 34.62 -5.78
N ASN A 50 43.63 34.54 -6.99
CA ASN A 50 42.86 34.21 -8.18
C ASN A 50 42.36 32.76 -8.15
N LYS A 51 43.21 31.81 -7.72
CA LYS A 51 42.79 30.41 -7.54
C LYS A 51 41.67 30.28 -6.50
N ALA A 52 41.80 30.96 -5.36
CA ALA A 52 40.77 30.96 -4.33
C ALA A 52 39.45 31.59 -4.83
N ARG A 53 39.51 32.62 -5.68
CA ARG A 53 38.32 33.20 -6.32
C ARG A 53 37.63 32.24 -7.27
N GLU A 54 38.40 31.55 -8.12
CA GLU A 54 37.88 30.52 -9.02
C GLU A 54 37.17 29.40 -8.23
N GLU A 55 37.78 28.92 -7.15
CA GLU A 55 37.16 27.93 -6.26
C GLU A 55 35.85 28.43 -5.64
N VAL A 56 35.81 29.69 -5.17
CA VAL A 56 34.58 30.29 -4.61
C VAL A 56 33.48 30.41 -5.67
N ASP A 57 33.83 30.79 -6.90
CA ASP A 57 32.87 30.88 -8.00
C ASP A 57 32.32 29.48 -8.39
N GLU A 58 33.16 28.44 -8.38
CA GLU A 58 32.70 27.06 -8.57
C GLU A 58 31.74 26.61 -7.46
N TYR A 59 32.04 26.90 -6.19
CA TYR A 59 31.15 26.58 -5.08
C TYR A 59 29.82 27.35 -5.18
N ARG A 60 29.86 28.60 -5.64
CA ARG A 60 28.65 29.40 -5.86
C ARG A 60 27.76 28.80 -6.94
N GLN A 61 28.34 28.38 -8.07
CA GLN A 61 27.61 27.70 -9.13
C GLN A 61 26.96 26.40 -8.63
N LYS A 62 27.73 25.56 -7.90
CA LYS A 62 27.19 24.34 -7.28
C LYS A 62 26.05 24.63 -6.31
N ALA A 63 26.15 25.68 -5.51
CA ALA A 63 25.08 26.08 -4.59
C ALA A 63 23.80 26.50 -5.33
N GLU A 64 23.92 27.21 -6.45
CA GLU A 64 22.77 27.58 -7.31
C GLU A 64 22.12 26.36 -7.98
N GLU A 65 22.93 25.42 -8.46
CA GLU A 65 22.46 24.13 -8.99
C GLU A 65 21.71 23.31 -7.94
N TYR A 66 22.28 23.16 -6.74
CA TYR A 66 21.62 22.47 -5.64
C TYR A 66 20.33 23.16 -5.21
N GLY A 67 20.31 24.50 -5.18
CA GLY A 67 19.10 25.28 -4.89
C GLY A 67 18.00 25.06 -5.93
N SER A 68 18.35 24.97 -7.21
CA SER A 68 17.42 24.69 -8.30
C SER A 68 16.86 23.26 -8.21
N ARG A 69 17.73 22.28 -7.94
CA ARG A 69 17.35 20.88 -7.74
C ARG A 69 16.43 20.70 -6.53
N LEU A 70 16.67 21.42 -5.44
CA LEU A 70 15.82 21.39 -4.25
C LEU A 70 14.41 21.91 -4.54
N LYS A 71 14.29 22.99 -5.33
CA LYS A 71 12.98 23.50 -5.77
C LYS A 71 12.21 22.47 -6.60
N GLU A 72 12.89 21.76 -7.50
CA GLU A 72 12.27 20.71 -8.32
C GLU A 72 11.81 19.53 -7.46
N ILE A 73 12.61 19.11 -6.48
CA ILE A 73 12.24 18.07 -5.53
C ILE A 73 11.00 18.48 -4.72
N ASN A 74 10.99 19.69 -4.17
CA ASN A 74 9.83 20.19 -3.41
C ASN A 74 8.55 20.26 -4.26
N LYS A 75 8.68 20.61 -5.55
CA LYS A 75 7.54 20.59 -6.48
C LYS A 75 6.99 19.17 -6.68
N LYS A 76 7.88 18.19 -6.91
CA LYS A 76 7.49 16.77 -7.07
C LYS A 76 6.90 16.20 -5.78
N GLU A 77 7.42 16.59 -4.63
CA GLU A 77 6.89 16.20 -3.32
C GLU A 77 5.44 16.71 -3.17
N HIS A 78 5.19 17.99 -3.45
CA HIS A 78 3.84 18.56 -3.40
C HIS A 78 2.86 17.88 -4.39
N GLU A 79 3.31 17.60 -5.62
CA GLU A 79 2.51 16.85 -6.60
C GLU A 79 2.18 15.43 -6.10
N SER A 80 3.14 14.75 -5.45
CA SER A 80 2.91 13.42 -4.89
C SER A 80 1.95 13.44 -3.69
N GLU A 81 2.00 14.47 -2.84
CA GLU A 81 1.06 14.66 -1.73
C GLU A 81 -0.38 14.84 -2.22
N LEU A 82 -0.58 15.62 -3.28
CA LEU A 82 -1.89 15.79 -3.92
C LEU A 82 -2.40 14.47 -4.50
N ALA A 83 -1.55 13.70 -5.17
CA ALA A 83 -1.92 12.38 -5.68
C ALA A 83 -2.31 11.40 -4.56
N ILE A 84 -1.56 11.38 -3.46
CA ILE A 84 -1.88 10.57 -2.28
C ILE A 84 -3.23 10.97 -1.68
N LYS A 85 -3.53 12.27 -1.63
CA LYS A 85 -4.82 12.76 -1.12
C LYS A 85 -5.99 12.27 -1.98
N LEU A 86 -5.88 12.36 -3.30
CA LEU A 86 -6.89 11.88 -4.24
C LEU A 86 -7.09 10.36 -4.12
N LEU A 87 -6.01 9.58 -4.02
CA LEU A 87 -6.09 8.13 -3.82
C LEU A 87 -6.77 7.75 -2.50
N LYS A 88 -6.55 8.51 -1.43
CA LYS A 88 -7.22 8.30 -0.14
C LYS A 88 -8.72 8.56 -0.23
N GLU A 89 -9.13 9.60 -0.96
CA GLU A 89 -10.54 9.91 -1.20
C GLU A 89 -11.21 8.79 -2.01
N GLU A 90 -10.55 8.28 -3.05
CA GLU A 90 -11.07 7.19 -3.88
C GLU A 90 -11.17 5.86 -3.10
N LEU A 91 -10.17 5.54 -2.26
CA LEU A 91 -10.24 4.41 -1.33
C LEU A 91 -11.35 4.57 -0.27
N GLY A 92 -11.73 5.80 0.06
CA GLY A 92 -12.91 6.09 0.87
C GLY A 92 -14.18 5.67 0.15
N ARG A 93 -14.36 6.14 -1.09
CA ARG A 93 -15.52 5.80 -1.94
C ARG A 93 -15.66 4.31 -2.17
N LEU A 94 -14.57 3.60 -2.47
CA LEU A 94 -14.59 2.15 -2.69
C LEU A 94 -15.03 1.38 -1.44
N ARG A 95 -14.61 1.82 -0.24
CA ARG A 95 -15.06 1.22 1.02
C ARG A 95 -16.55 1.43 1.27
N ASP A 96 -17.10 2.58 0.89
CA ASP A 96 -18.53 2.84 1.00
C ASP A 96 -19.34 1.97 0.02
N VAL A 97 -18.82 1.77 -1.20
CA VAL A 97 -19.41 0.84 -2.18
C VAL A 97 -19.37 -0.61 -1.69
N GLU A 98 -18.26 -1.05 -1.10
CA GLU A 98 -18.11 -2.39 -0.52
C GLU A 98 -19.15 -2.64 0.60
N LYS A 99 -19.31 -1.69 1.52
CA LYS A 99 -20.36 -1.77 2.56
C LYS A 99 -21.76 -1.87 1.98
N ASN A 100 -22.06 -1.09 0.93
CA ASN A 100 -23.35 -1.15 0.26
C ASN A 100 -23.58 -2.51 -0.42
N TYR A 101 -22.53 -3.08 -1.01
CA TYR A 101 -22.58 -4.40 -1.62
C TYR A 101 -22.82 -5.50 -0.59
N ASP A 102 -22.16 -5.45 0.56
CA ASP A 102 -22.38 -6.39 1.66
C ASP A 102 -23.83 -6.32 2.18
N GLY A 103 -24.37 -5.11 2.36
CA GLY A 103 -25.79 -4.93 2.72
C GLY A 103 -26.74 -5.53 1.69
N LEU A 104 -26.48 -5.29 0.39
CA LEU A 104 -27.30 -5.85 -0.70
C LEU A 104 -27.23 -7.39 -0.73
N LYS A 105 -26.05 -7.96 -0.43
CA LYS A 105 -25.84 -9.40 -0.35
C LYS A 105 -26.63 -10.04 0.80
N GLU A 106 -26.69 -9.38 1.96
CA GLU A 106 -27.53 -9.82 3.07
C GLU A 106 -29.01 -9.80 2.71
N ASP A 107 -29.48 -8.73 2.08
CA ASP A 107 -30.87 -8.59 1.65
C ASP A 107 -31.25 -9.63 0.59
N TYR A 108 -30.36 -9.91 -0.36
CA TYR A 108 -30.54 -11.02 -1.30
C TYR A 108 -30.65 -12.37 -0.57
N GLY A 109 -29.83 -12.58 0.46
CA GLY A 109 -29.91 -13.76 1.32
C GLY A 109 -31.23 -13.89 2.09
N LYS A 110 -31.84 -12.77 2.51
CA LYS A 110 -33.19 -12.76 3.12
C LYS A 110 -34.25 -13.14 2.10
N ILE A 111 -34.26 -12.50 0.93
CA ILE A 111 -35.21 -12.78 -0.17
C ILE A 111 -35.16 -14.26 -0.56
N MET A 112 -33.97 -14.85 -0.64
CA MET A 112 -33.82 -16.27 -0.99
C MET A 112 -34.37 -17.22 0.08
N ARG A 113 -34.30 -16.85 1.38
CA ARG A 113 -34.93 -17.62 2.47
C ARG A 113 -36.45 -17.51 2.41
N GLU A 114 -36.97 -16.30 2.29
CA GLU A 114 -38.41 -16.04 2.15
C GLU A 114 -39.00 -16.75 0.93
N LYS A 115 -38.26 -16.82 -0.19
CA LYS A 115 -38.69 -17.55 -1.37
C LYS A 115 -38.83 -19.05 -1.11
N LYS A 116 -37.88 -19.65 -0.38
CA LYS A 116 -37.95 -21.07 0.01
C LYS A 116 -39.12 -21.34 0.96
N GLU A 117 -39.33 -20.47 1.94
CA GLU A 117 -40.47 -20.58 2.87
C GLU A 117 -41.81 -20.46 2.14
N ASN A 118 -41.93 -19.50 1.22
CA ASN A 118 -43.11 -19.36 0.37
C ASN A 118 -43.36 -20.59 -0.50
N GLU A 119 -42.30 -21.25 -0.99
CA GLU A 119 -42.42 -22.49 -1.76
C GLU A 119 -42.96 -23.64 -0.89
N ILE A 120 -42.50 -23.76 0.36
CA ILE A 120 -43.01 -24.74 1.32
C ILE A 120 -44.48 -24.46 1.65
N LEU A 121 -44.82 -23.20 1.92
CA LEU A 121 -46.21 -22.80 2.20
C LEU A 121 -47.13 -23.08 1.01
N ARG A 122 -46.69 -22.82 -0.22
CA ARG A 122 -47.45 -23.15 -1.43
C ARG A 122 -47.72 -24.65 -1.57
N LYS A 123 -46.74 -25.51 -1.27
CA LYS A 123 -46.94 -26.97 -1.25
C LYS A 123 -47.97 -27.39 -0.21
N LYS A 124 -47.90 -26.81 0.99
CA LYS A 124 -48.84 -27.11 2.07
C LYS A 124 -50.27 -26.63 1.78
N ILE A 125 -50.43 -25.49 1.11
CA ILE A 125 -51.74 -25.04 0.61
C ILE A 125 -52.31 -26.04 -0.40
N ALA A 126 -51.49 -26.51 -1.34
CA ALA A 126 -51.94 -27.50 -2.33
C ALA A 126 -52.37 -28.82 -1.68
N GLU A 127 -51.65 -29.31 -0.67
CA GLU A 127 -52.03 -30.49 0.11
C GLU A 127 -53.37 -30.29 0.86
N LEU A 128 -53.56 -29.13 1.48
CA LEU A 128 -54.82 -28.81 2.18
C LEU A 128 -56.00 -28.69 1.21
N ASP A 129 -55.80 -28.10 0.03
CA ASP A 129 -56.82 -28.02 -1.02
C ASP A 129 -57.23 -29.42 -1.52
N GLU A 130 -56.28 -30.35 -1.62
CA GLU A 130 -56.55 -31.74 -1.96
C GLU A 130 -57.37 -32.45 -0.86
N GLN A 131 -57.01 -32.26 0.41
CA GLN A 131 -57.78 -32.79 1.55
C GLN A 131 -59.21 -32.22 1.61
N ILE A 132 -59.39 -30.93 1.35
CA ILE A 132 -60.72 -30.30 1.29
C ILE A 132 -61.54 -30.91 0.15
N LYS A 133 -60.92 -31.15 -1.01
CA LYS A 133 -61.58 -31.77 -2.15
C LYS A 133 -62.05 -33.19 -1.84
N ASP A 134 -61.21 -33.98 -1.18
CA ASP A 134 -61.55 -35.33 -0.74
C ASP A 134 -62.69 -35.36 0.29
N LEU A 135 -62.63 -34.46 1.29
CA LEU A 135 -63.69 -34.33 2.29
C LEU A 135 -65.02 -33.90 1.66
N LYS A 136 -65.00 -32.95 0.72
CA LYS A 136 -66.20 -32.55 -0.03
C LYS A 136 -66.79 -33.73 -0.80
N ASN A 137 -65.95 -34.51 -1.49
CA ASN A 137 -66.38 -35.69 -2.23
C ASN A 137 -66.98 -36.77 -1.31
N ARG A 138 -66.44 -36.97 -0.10
CA ARG A 138 -67.01 -37.91 0.88
C ARG A 138 -68.37 -37.42 1.40
N ASN A 139 -68.49 -36.15 1.75
CA ASN A 139 -69.76 -35.58 2.22
C ASN A 139 -70.87 -35.63 1.16
N THR A 140 -70.58 -35.38 -0.13
CA THR A 140 -71.58 -35.54 -1.19
C THR A 140 -72.03 -37.00 -1.35
N ILE A 141 -71.12 -37.96 -1.23
CA ILE A 141 -71.45 -39.39 -1.28
C ILE A 141 -72.30 -39.82 -0.07
N GLU A 142 -72.06 -39.25 1.11
CA GLU A 142 -72.88 -39.51 2.31
C GLU A 142 -74.28 -38.88 2.22
N LEU A 143 -74.40 -37.67 1.68
CA LEU A 143 -75.69 -37.03 1.38
C LEU A 143 -76.50 -37.86 0.39
N ASP A 144 -75.88 -38.36 -0.69
CA ASP A 144 -76.54 -39.23 -1.68
C ASP A 144 -77.00 -40.57 -1.09
N LYS A 145 -76.28 -41.10 -0.09
CA LYS A 145 -76.69 -42.32 0.62
C LYS A 145 -77.83 -42.10 1.61
N SER A 146 -78.01 -40.87 2.12
CA SER A 146 -79.09 -40.52 3.05
C SER A 146 -80.43 -40.19 2.35
N MET A 147 -80.44 -39.97 1.03
CA MET A 147 -81.66 -39.66 0.25
C MET A 147 -82.38 -40.90 -0.32
N LYS A 148 -82.39 -42.03 0.40
CA LYS A 148 -83.24 -43.19 0.06
C LYS A 148 -84.62 -43.08 0.73
N ALA A 149 -85.55 -42.48 -0.03
CA ALA A 149 -87.03 -42.54 0.01
C ALA A 149 -87.79 -42.08 1.29
N PRO A 150 -88.89 -41.35 1.08
CA PRO A 150 -90.19 -41.98 1.28
C PRO A 150 -91.12 -41.92 0.05
N GLU A 151 -92.07 -42.85 0.09
CA GLU A 151 -92.94 -43.38 -0.96
C GLU A 151 -93.85 -42.38 -1.71
N PRO A 152 -94.29 -42.74 -2.93
CA PRO A 152 -95.21 -41.95 -3.74
C PRO A 152 -96.66 -42.11 -3.24
N ARG A 153 -97.30 -41.00 -2.85
CA ARG A 153 -98.76 -40.94 -2.67
C ARG A 153 -99.41 -40.31 -3.89
N VAL A 154 -100.34 -41.06 -4.44
CA VAL A 154 -101.27 -40.74 -5.52
C VAL A 154 -102.19 -39.58 -5.11
N LEU A 155 -102.31 -38.55 -5.95
CA LEU A 155 -103.51 -37.72 -6.07
C LEU A 155 -103.77 -37.39 -7.56
N THR A 156 -105.03 -37.58 -7.92
CA THR A 156 -105.69 -37.40 -9.22
C THR A 156 -105.94 -35.92 -9.57
N PRO A 157 -106.42 -35.61 -10.80
CA PRO A 157 -106.12 -34.38 -11.53
C PRO A 157 -107.16 -33.27 -11.32
N THR A 158 -106.74 -32.01 -11.45
CA THR A 158 -107.67 -30.91 -11.74
C THR A 158 -106.96 -29.82 -12.54
N GLU A 159 -107.49 -29.64 -13.76
CA GLU A 159 -107.60 -28.46 -14.63
C GLU A 159 -106.79 -27.20 -14.27
N GLU A 160 -105.99 -26.69 -15.22
CA GLU A 160 -106.25 -25.45 -16.00
C GLU A 160 -104.97 -24.88 -16.65
N GLN A 161 -105.04 -24.74 -17.98
CA GLN A 161 -104.59 -23.63 -18.82
C GLN A 161 -103.35 -22.82 -18.38
N THR A 162 -102.28 -22.82 -19.18
CA THR A 162 -101.97 -21.75 -20.18
C THR A 162 -100.57 -21.94 -20.77
N LEU A 163 -100.47 -21.53 -22.04
CA LEU A 163 -99.26 -21.41 -22.85
C LEU A 163 -98.08 -20.76 -22.13
N THR A 164 -96.90 -21.38 -22.15
CA THR A 164 -95.62 -20.70 -22.48
C THR A 164 -94.47 -21.68 -22.69
N GLU A 165 -93.55 -21.30 -23.56
CA GLU A 165 -92.49 -22.06 -24.23
C GLU A 165 -91.55 -22.87 -23.32
N PRO A 166 -90.94 -23.98 -23.82
CA PRO A 166 -89.89 -24.68 -23.08
C PRO A 166 -88.63 -23.80 -23.05
N SER A 167 -88.46 -23.03 -21.97
CA SER A 167 -87.19 -22.36 -21.68
C SER A 167 -86.14 -23.42 -21.32
N VAL A 168 -85.36 -23.82 -22.31
CA VAL A 168 -84.15 -24.62 -22.11
C VAL A 168 -83.15 -23.75 -21.38
N LEU A 169 -83.01 -23.97 -20.07
CA LEU A 169 -82.02 -23.28 -19.25
C LEU A 169 -80.63 -23.88 -19.54
N LEU A 170 -79.86 -23.19 -20.39
CA LEU A 170 -78.48 -23.59 -20.69
C LEU A 170 -77.58 -23.19 -19.52
N CYS A 171 -77.32 -24.12 -18.60
CA CYS A 171 -76.39 -23.91 -17.49
C CYS A 171 -74.94 -23.80 -17.99
N HIS A 172 -74.44 -22.57 -18.16
CA HIS A 172 -73.02 -22.32 -18.38
C HIS A 172 -72.25 -22.55 -17.07
N LEU A 173 -71.69 -23.75 -16.90
CA LEU A 173 -70.79 -24.07 -15.81
C LEU A 173 -69.53 -23.18 -15.94
N LYS A 174 -69.37 -22.24 -15.00
CA LYS A 174 -68.23 -21.30 -14.93
C LYS A 174 -66.85 -21.97 -14.88
N ASN A 175 -66.81 -23.27 -14.57
CA ASN A 175 -65.62 -24.11 -14.49
C ASN A 175 -65.77 -25.33 -15.40
N ASN A 176 -65.97 -25.10 -16.69
CA ASN A 176 -65.91 -26.20 -17.67
C ASN A 176 -64.50 -26.83 -17.60
N PRO A 177 -64.38 -28.14 -17.25
CA PRO A 177 -63.09 -28.81 -17.11
C PRO A 177 -62.26 -28.75 -18.39
N PHE A 178 -62.91 -28.70 -19.56
CA PHE A 178 -62.23 -28.52 -20.84
C PHE A 178 -61.58 -27.13 -20.97
N SER A 179 -62.30 -26.07 -20.58
CA SER A 179 -61.77 -24.70 -20.65
C SER A 179 -60.61 -24.47 -19.68
N LEU A 180 -60.65 -25.12 -18.50
CA LEU A 180 -59.54 -25.09 -17.54
C LEU A 180 -58.31 -25.81 -18.09
N ALA A 181 -58.48 -27.00 -18.67
CA ALA A 181 -57.38 -27.76 -19.27
C ALA A 181 -56.72 -27.00 -20.45
N VAL A 182 -57.53 -26.35 -21.30
CA VAL A 182 -57.01 -25.53 -22.41
C VAL A 182 -56.22 -24.32 -21.89
N LYS A 183 -56.72 -23.65 -20.84
CA LYS A 183 -56.05 -22.49 -20.25
C LYS A 183 -54.73 -22.88 -19.58
N GLU A 184 -54.70 -24.00 -18.86
CA GLU A 184 -53.49 -24.53 -18.23
C GLU A 184 -52.45 -24.98 -19.27
N PHE A 185 -52.89 -25.59 -20.37
CA PHE A 185 -52.02 -25.92 -21.49
C PHE A 185 -51.39 -24.68 -22.14
N GLN A 186 -52.18 -23.63 -22.40
CA GLN A 186 -51.70 -22.37 -22.96
C GLN A 186 -50.74 -21.63 -22.02
N GLU A 187 -51.00 -21.62 -20.70
CA GLU A 187 -50.11 -21.02 -19.72
C GLU A 187 -48.78 -21.78 -19.60
N ASN A 188 -48.80 -23.11 -19.70
CA ASN A 188 -47.59 -23.93 -19.70
C ASN A 188 -46.80 -23.79 -21.01
N GLU A 189 -47.45 -23.68 -22.16
CA GLU A 189 -46.78 -23.36 -23.43
C GLU A 189 -46.12 -21.98 -23.39
N ALA A 190 -46.82 -20.97 -22.84
CA ALA A 190 -46.29 -19.62 -22.68
C ALA A 190 -45.10 -19.57 -21.70
N LYS A 191 -45.12 -20.39 -20.63
CA LYS A 191 -43.99 -20.53 -19.71
C LYS A 191 -42.80 -21.23 -20.38
N LYS A 192 -43.02 -22.25 -21.20
CA LYS A 192 -41.95 -22.90 -21.97
C LYS A 192 -41.30 -21.93 -22.96
N ARG A 193 -42.09 -21.17 -23.72
CA ARG A 193 -41.56 -20.13 -24.63
C ARG A 193 -40.77 -19.03 -23.92
N LYS A 194 -41.11 -18.70 -22.66
CA LYS A 194 -40.35 -17.75 -21.83
C LYS A 194 -39.08 -18.36 -21.23
N LEU A 195 -39.02 -19.67 -21.01
CA LEU A 195 -37.82 -20.35 -20.53
C LEU A 195 -36.81 -20.54 -21.67
N ASP A 196 -37.29 -20.86 -22.86
CA ASP A 196 -36.46 -21.01 -24.07
C ASP A 196 -35.93 -19.66 -24.58
N SER A 197 -36.52 -18.52 -24.20
CA SER A 197 -36.00 -17.19 -24.54
C SER A 197 -34.91 -16.66 -23.59
N VAL A 198 -34.63 -17.37 -22.48
CA VAL A 198 -33.61 -16.96 -21.47
C VAL A 198 -32.43 -17.94 -21.46
N GLY A 199 -32.53 -19.05 -22.20
CA GLY A 199 -31.55 -20.14 -22.21
C GLY A 199 -30.51 -20.12 -23.33
N SER A 200 -30.44 -19.07 -24.15
CA SER A 200 -29.45 -19.00 -25.24
C SER A 200 -28.57 -17.76 -25.10
N GLU A 201 -27.26 -17.99 -25.23
CA GLU A 201 -26.19 -16.99 -25.25
C GLU A 201 -25.75 -16.44 -23.89
N VAL A 202 -25.13 -17.31 -23.09
CA VAL A 202 -23.90 -16.85 -22.43
C VAL A 202 -22.93 -16.49 -23.56
N ASP A 203 -22.84 -15.20 -23.81
CA ASP A 203 -22.09 -14.57 -24.88
C ASP A 203 -20.60 -14.98 -24.77
N CYS A 204 -20.20 -16.03 -25.49
CA CYS A 204 -18.84 -16.59 -25.41
C CYS A 204 -17.76 -15.51 -25.66
N GLN A 205 -18.11 -14.45 -26.39
CA GLN A 205 -17.27 -13.27 -26.60
C GLN A 205 -17.06 -12.47 -25.32
N LYS A 206 -18.10 -12.19 -24.52
CA LYS A 206 -17.95 -11.46 -23.25
C LYS A 206 -17.11 -12.24 -22.23
N LEU A 207 -17.20 -13.56 -22.24
CA LEU A 207 -16.37 -14.44 -21.39
C LEU A 207 -14.91 -14.45 -21.84
N LEU A 208 -14.65 -14.41 -23.15
CA LEU A 208 -13.31 -14.33 -23.71
C LEU A 208 -12.67 -12.97 -23.38
N GLU A 209 -13.41 -11.88 -23.58
CA GLU A 209 -12.98 -10.51 -23.26
C GLU A 209 -12.67 -10.36 -21.76
N ALA A 210 -13.54 -10.89 -20.88
CA ALA A 210 -13.31 -10.89 -19.44
C ALA A 210 -12.08 -11.73 -19.07
N ALA A 211 -11.84 -12.87 -19.73
CA ALA A 211 -10.66 -13.69 -19.49
C ALA A 211 -9.36 -12.99 -19.92
N GLU A 212 -9.37 -12.28 -21.06
CA GLU A 212 -8.25 -11.46 -21.52
C GLU A 212 -7.97 -10.29 -20.57
N GLU A 213 -9.01 -9.63 -20.07
CA GLU A 213 -8.89 -8.55 -19.10
C GLU A 213 -8.32 -9.04 -17.76
N ILE A 214 -8.81 -10.17 -17.26
CA ILE A 214 -8.24 -10.84 -16.07
C ILE A 214 -6.77 -11.20 -16.29
N GLN A 215 -6.40 -11.66 -17.50
CA GLN A 215 -5.01 -11.98 -17.81
C GLN A 215 -4.13 -10.72 -17.83
N LYS A 216 -4.60 -9.61 -18.41
CA LYS A 216 -3.91 -8.32 -18.39
C LYS A 216 -3.72 -7.81 -16.96
N LEU A 217 -4.77 -7.83 -16.14
CA LEU A 217 -4.70 -7.41 -14.74
C LEU A 217 -3.74 -8.29 -13.93
N LYS A 218 -3.72 -9.60 -14.16
CA LYS A 218 -2.73 -10.49 -13.52
C LYS A 218 -1.30 -10.14 -13.91
N GLN A 219 -1.04 -9.84 -15.18
CA GLN A 219 0.29 -9.41 -15.63
C GLN A 219 0.69 -8.06 -15.01
N GLU A 220 -0.25 -7.13 -14.90
CA GLU A 220 -0.01 -5.84 -14.27
C GLU A 220 0.29 -5.98 -12.77
N ILE A 221 -0.46 -6.81 -12.05
CA ILE A 221 -0.19 -7.13 -10.63
C ILE A 221 1.22 -7.70 -10.49
N THR A 222 1.61 -8.68 -11.31
CA THR A 222 2.97 -9.25 -11.26
C THR A 222 4.03 -8.19 -11.50
N LYS A 223 3.84 -7.32 -12.49
CA LYS A 223 4.77 -6.23 -12.79
C LYS A 223 4.89 -5.24 -11.62
N LEU A 224 3.77 -4.88 -10.99
CA LEU A 224 3.75 -4.01 -9.82
C LEU A 224 4.39 -4.67 -8.59
N MET A 225 4.19 -5.98 -8.40
CA MET A 225 4.86 -6.74 -7.34
C MET A 225 6.38 -6.74 -7.52
N GLU A 226 6.87 -6.99 -8.73
CA GLU A 226 8.30 -6.92 -9.04
C GLU A 226 8.87 -5.51 -8.82
N GLN A 227 8.14 -4.47 -9.23
CA GLN A 227 8.57 -3.09 -8.99
C GLN A 227 8.64 -2.76 -7.50
N ARG A 228 7.65 -3.19 -6.72
CA ARG A 228 7.65 -3.04 -5.26
C ARG A 228 8.83 -3.76 -4.63
N GLU A 229 9.13 -4.98 -5.08
CA GLU A 229 10.27 -5.74 -4.57
C GLU A 229 11.60 -5.06 -4.89
N ARG A 230 11.78 -4.56 -6.13
CA ARG A 230 12.96 -3.77 -6.51
C ARG A 230 13.11 -2.49 -5.68
N ALA A 231 12.01 -1.81 -5.37
CA ALA A 231 12.04 -0.64 -4.51
C ALA A 231 12.41 -1.01 -3.06
N ALA A 232 11.89 -2.13 -2.55
CA ALA A 232 12.21 -2.64 -1.22
C ALA A 232 13.69 -3.05 -1.09
N THR A 233 14.25 -3.71 -2.11
CA THR A 233 15.68 -4.08 -2.12
C THR A 233 16.58 -2.84 -2.20
N PHE A 234 16.24 -1.87 -3.05
CA PHE A 234 16.98 -0.61 -3.15
C PHE A 234 16.98 0.19 -1.84
N THR A 235 15.85 0.29 -1.16
CA THR A 235 15.75 0.98 0.14
C THR A 235 16.54 0.25 1.23
N ALA A 236 16.46 -1.09 1.27
CA ALA A 236 17.25 -1.90 2.20
C ALA A 236 18.78 -1.74 1.96
N GLU A 237 19.21 -1.74 0.70
CA GLU A 237 20.61 -1.55 0.32
C GLU A 237 21.10 -0.14 0.66
N SER A 238 20.29 0.89 0.37
CA SER A 238 20.59 2.28 0.71
C SER A 238 20.74 2.47 2.22
N ALA A 239 19.82 1.90 3.02
CA ALA A 239 19.90 1.93 4.48
C ALA A 239 21.11 1.18 5.03
N ARG A 240 21.54 0.10 4.37
CA ARG A 240 22.77 -0.62 4.71
C ARG A 240 24.01 0.24 4.45
N ARG A 241 24.14 0.81 3.24
CA ARG A 241 25.27 1.68 2.88
C ARG A 241 25.36 2.90 3.79
N TYR A 242 24.22 3.52 4.12
CA TYR A 242 24.17 4.63 5.06
C TYR A 242 24.71 4.22 6.45
N ARG A 243 24.29 3.07 6.98
CA ARG A 243 24.80 2.56 8.26
C ARG A 243 26.30 2.25 8.21
N GLU A 244 26.80 1.70 7.11
CA GLU A 244 28.24 1.46 6.92
C GLU A 244 29.03 2.78 6.97
N ILE A 245 28.55 3.83 6.30
CA ILE A 245 29.16 5.16 6.33
C ILE A 245 29.10 5.77 7.73
N VAL A 246 27.94 5.74 8.38
CA VAL A 246 27.79 6.27 9.75
C VAL A 246 28.69 5.54 10.72
N ARG A 247 28.78 4.21 10.62
CA ARG A 247 29.68 3.38 11.44
C ARG A 247 31.13 3.75 11.22
N PHE A 248 31.54 3.97 9.97
CA PHE A 248 32.91 4.37 9.65
C PHE A 248 33.28 5.75 10.22
N ILE A 249 32.36 6.72 10.12
CA ILE A 249 32.63 8.11 10.54
C ILE A 249 32.50 8.29 12.05
N THR A 250 31.42 7.75 12.64
CA THR A 250 31.05 8.03 14.04
C THR A 250 31.54 6.96 15.01
N GLY A 251 31.93 5.79 14.51
CA GLY A 251 32.29 4.64 15.34
C GLY A 251 31.08 3.94 15.97
N TYR A 252 29.85 4.18 15.48
CA TYR A 252 28.63 3.54 15.97
C TYR A 252 27.91 2.71 14.91
N ASP A 253 27.57 1.48 15.26
CA ASP A 253 26.65 0.64 14.49
C ASP A 253 25.22 0.84 15.03
N ILE A 254 24.34 1.35 14.17
CA ILE A 254 22.97 1.70 14.53
C ILE A 254 22.03 0.65 13.94
N LYS A 255 21.27 -0.02 14.80
CA LYS A 255 20.27 -1.02 14.42
C LYS A 255 18.89 -0.56 14.85
N MET A 256 17.97 -0.47 13.90
CA MET A 256 16.56 -0.26 14.21
C MET A 256 15.90 -1.62 14.43
N ARG A 257 15.23 -1.81 15.56
CA ARG A 257 14.37 -2.99 15.78
C ARG A 257 12.97 -2.73 15.26
N ASN A 258 12.39 -1.61 15.64
CA ASN A 258 11.07 -1.12 15.24
C ASN A 258 11.17 0.38 14.91
N GLU A 259 10.06 1.02 14.53
CA GLU A 259 10.02 2.48 14.28
C GLU A 259 10.37 3.32 15.52
N GLU A 260 10.15 2.76 16.71
CA GLU A 260 10.32 3.46 17.99
C GLU A 260 11.61 3.09 18.73
N TYR A 261 12.28 1.98 18.39
CA TYR A 261 13.40 1.44 19.17
C TYR A 261 14.67 1.33 18.36
N ILE A 262 15.73 1.94 18.87
CA ILE A 262 17.05 2.03 18.23
C ILE A 262 18.10 1.46 19.18
N GLU A 263 18.87 0.49 18.70
CA GLU A 263 20.04 -0.04 19.40
C GLU A 263 21.30 0.54 18.76
N VAL A 264 22.21 1.03 19.59
CA VAL A 264 23.46 1.64 19.13
C VAL A 264 24.62 0.96 19.84
N SER A 265 25.48 0.29 19.08
CA SER A 265 26.71 -0.32 19.59
C SER A 265 27.93 0.43 19.09
N SER A 266 28.96 0.52 19.92
CA SER A 266 30.22 1.16 19.53
C SER A 266 31.14 0.15 18.84
N VAL A 267 31.90 0.59 17.84
CA VAL A 267 32.97 -0.22 17.22
C VAL A 267 34.07 -0.56 18.24
N TYR A 268 34.23 0.25 19.28
CA TYR A 268 35.20 0.04 20.35
C TYR A 268 34.73 -0.95 21.43
N ASP A 269 33.42 -1.19 21.51
CA ASP A 269 32.82 -2.19 22.40
C ASP A 269 31.57 -2.81 21.75
N PRO A 270 31.75 -3.72 20.78
CA PRO A 270 30.65 -4.26 19.98
C PRO A 270 29.76 -5.24 20.77
N SER A 271 30.20 -5.68 21.96
CA SER A 271 29.44 -6.61 22.79
C SER A 271 28.34 -5.92 23.59
N ASN A 272 28.47 -4.61 23.78
CA ASN A 272 27.55 -3.80 24.55
C ASN A 272 26.84 -2.77 23.67
N GLN A 273 25.61 -2.44 24.03
CA GLN A 273 24.77 -1.55 23.24
C GLN A 273 23.93 -0.64 24.14
N PHE A 274 23.76 0.60 23.68
CA PHE A 274 22.77 1.52 24.20
C PHE A 274 21.43 1.29 23.49
N SER A 275 20.34 1.32 24.25
CA SER A 275 18.99 1.22 23.70
C SER A 275 18.31 2.56 23.86
N PHE A 276 17.71 3.07 22.78
CA PHE A 276 17.00 4.34 22.75
C PHE A 276 15.56 4.10 22.31
N GLN A 277 14.64 4.82 22.95
CA GLN A 277 13.26 4.92 22.54
C GLN A 277 13.00 6.30 21.94
N ARG A 278 12.46 6.33 20.73
CA ARG A 278 12.02 7.55 20.06
C ARG A 278 10.60 7.87 20.50
N ILE A 279 10.43 9.01 21.17
CA ILE A 279 9.11 9.56 21.52
C ILE A 279 8.95 10.86 20.72
N GLY A 280 8.25 10.77 19.59
CA GLY A 280 8.09 11.89 18.65
C GLY A 280 9.42 12.32 18.02
N LYS A 281 9.92 13.50 18.44
CA LYS A 281 11.20 14.06 18.00
C LYS A 281 12.35 13.82 19.00
N GLU A 282 12.03 13.36 20.20
CA GLU A 282 13.02 13.15 21.26
C GLU A 282 13.48 11.69 21.29
N MET A 283 14.73 11.49 21.70
CA MET A 283 15.30 10.16 21.93
C MET A 283 15.66 10.01 23.40
N ASN A 284 15.01 9.05 24.05
CA ASN A 284 15.25 8.73 25.45
C ASN A 284 16.12 7.48 25.56
N VAL A 285 17.18 7.55 26.35
CA VAL A 285 17.99 6.38 26.68
C VAL A 285 17.16 5.47 27.57
N LEU A 286 17.04 4.20 27.20
CA LEU A 286 16.45 3.17 28.04
C LEU A 286 17.47 2.70 29.07
N ASP A 287 17.02 2.53 30.31
CA ASP A 287 17.86 2.01 31.38
C ASP A 287 18.21 0.55 31.10
N ASN A 288 19.47 0.30 30.78
CA ASN A 288 20.03 -1.04 30.62
C ASN A 288 21.35 -1.12 31.41
N GLU A 289 21.82 -2.34 31.69
CA GLU A 289 23.04 -2.55 32.49
C GLU A 289 24.24 -1.80 31.95
N TYR A 290 24.33 -1.67 30.62
CA TYR A 290 25.38 -0.90 29.99
C TYR A 290 25.23 0.60 30.23
N ALA A 291 24.06 1.18 30.05
CA ALA A 291 23.75 2.59 30.26
C ALA A 291 24.04 3.02 31.72
N ARG A 292 23.79 2.14 32.70
CA ARG A 292 24.13 2.38 34.11
C ARG A 292 25.62 2.61 34.32
N ASN A 293 26.49 1.94 33.58
CA ASN A 293 27.94 2.16 33.66
C ASN A 293 28.36 3.56 33.16
N TRP A 294 27.49 4.20 32.37
CA TRP A 294 27.72 5.51 31.78
C TRP A 294 26.86 6.60 32.41
N ILE A 295 26.24 6.34 33.57
CA ILE A 295 25.29 7.26 34.20
C ILE A 295 25.90 8.65 34.46
N HIS A 296 27.20 8.70 34.80
CA HIS A 296 27.92 9.95 35.03
C HIS A 296 28.05 10.80 33.75
N LEU A 297 28.31 10.18 32.59
CA LEU A 297 28.31 10.88 31.31
C LEU A 297 26.89 11.24 30.88
N MET A 298 25.91 10.38 31.12
CA MET A 298 24.51 10.66 30.83
C MET A 298 24.03 11.90 31.59
N GLN A 299 24.27 11.98 32.89
CA GLN A 299 23.90 13.13 33.71
C GLN A 299 24.60 14.43 33.27
N THR A 300 25.83 14.32 32.77
CA THR A 300 26.63 15.49 32.35
C THR A 300 26.24 16.00 30.96
N TYR A 301 26.04 15.10 29.99
CA TYR A 301 25.94 15.46 28.57
C TYR A 301 24.55 15.29 27.96
N LEU A 302 23.74 14.33 28.46
CA LEU A 302 22.42 14.05 27.90
C LEU A 302 21.42 15.21 28.06
N PRO A 303 21.40 16.00 29.15
CA PRO A 303 20.53 17.18 29.26
C PRO A 303 20.83 18.25 28.21
N GLY A 304 22.07 18.31 27.70
CA GLY A 304 22.47 19.26 26.67
C GLY A 304 22.21 18.74 25.26
N SER A 305 22.69 17.53 24.96
CA SER A 305 22.63 16.97 23.60
C SER A 305 23.01 15.48 23.56
N LEU A 306 22.20 14.67 22.88
CA LEU A 306 22.52 13.25 22.63
C LEU A 306 23.84 13.08 21.85
N PRO A 307 24.11 13.81 20.75
CA PRO A 307 25.42 13.83 20.11
C PRO A 307 26.59 14.07 21.08
N SER A 308 26.45 15.00 22.04
CA SER A 308 27.51 15.28 23.01
C SER A 308 27.77 14.08 23.93
N PHE A 309 26.72 13.41 24.39
CA PHE A 309 26.84 12.17 25.15
C PHE A 309 27.53 11.06 24.34
N MET A 310 27.11 10.86 23.09
CA MET A 310 27.72 9.86 22.21
C MET A 310 29.20 10.18 21.98
N SER A 311 29.56 11.41 21.59
CA SER A 311 30.97 11.80 21.43
C SER A 311 31.80 11.58 22.69
N ALA A 312 31.28 11.91 23.87
CA ALA A 312 31.98 11.68 25.14
C ALA A 312 32.23 10.18 25.39
N THR A 313 31.21 9.33 25.19
CA THR A 313 31.37 7.87 25.34
C THR A 313 32.35 7.29 24.34
N THR A 314 32.35 7.75 23.08
CA THR A 314 33.33 7.36 22.06
C THR A 314 34.76 7.67 22.50
N ILE A 315 35.01 8.89 23.00
CA ILE A 315 36.33 9.29 23.47
C ILE A 315 36.79 8.41 24.63
N GLU A 316 35.92 8.15 25.60
CA GLU A 316 36.30 7.33 26.75
C GLU A 316 36.53 5.85 26.37
N LEU A 317 35.72 5.29 25.49
CA LEU A 317 35.91 3.94 24.94
C LEU A 317 37.23 3.83 24.16
N TYR A 318 37.52 4.82 23.32
CA TYR A 318 38.78 4.89 22.58
C TYR A 318 39.98 4.94 23.53
N MET A 319 39.92 5.77 24.58
CA MET A 319 40.98 5.85 25.59
C MET A 319 41.15 4.55 26.38
N LYS A 320 40.05 3.84 26.70
CA LYS A 320 40.09 2.52 27.34
C LYS A 320 40.73 1.47 26.41
N GLN A 321 40.41 1.49 25.13
CA GLN A 321 41.00 0.58 24.14
C GLN A 321 42.50 0.87 23.93
N ALA A 322 42.89 2.14 23.86
CA ALA A 322 44.29 2.55 23.72
C ALA A 322 45.16 2.10 24.91
N LYS A 323 44.59 2.04 26.12
CA LYS A 323 45.25 1.55 27.33
C LYS A 323 45.34 0.01 27.41
N ASN A 324 44.55 -0.73 26.64
CA ASN A 324 44.52 -2.20 26.62
C ASN A 324 44.68 -2.77 25.19
N PRO A 325 45.87 -2.66 24.57
CA PRO A 325 46.08 -3.10 23.18
C PRO A 325 46.04 -4.63 22.98
N GLN A 326 45.95 -5.44 24.03
CA GLN A 326 46.04 -6.91 23.95
C GLN A 326 44.79 -7.64 23.42
N LYS A 327 43.73 -6.94 23.03
CA LYS A 327 42.51 -7.54 22.43
C LYS A 327 42.36 -7.24 20.92
N LYS A 328 43.47 -7.22 20.18
CA LYS A 328 43.44 -7.30 18.71
C LYS A 328 43.80 -8.72 18.29
N LYS A 329 42.79 -9.56 18.06
CA LYS A 329 42.87 -10.76 17.22
C LYS A 329 41.85 -10.64 16.12
#